data_AF-Q0EVT7-F1
#
_entry.id   AF-Q0EVT7-F1
#
_cell.length_a   1.000
_cell.length_b   1.000
_cell.length_c   1.000
_cell.angle_alpha   90.00
_cell.angle_beta   90.00
_cell.angle_gamma   90.00
#
_symmetry.space_group_name_H-M   'P 1'
#
loop_
_entity.id
_entity.type
_entity.pdbx_description
1 polymer ?
#
loop_
_entity_poly.entity_id
_entity_poly.type
_entity_poly.pdbx_seq_one_letter_code
_entity_poly.pdbx_strand_id
1 'polypeptide(L)'
;MIAFHAGWIWCVVYFILYPAIPLVHESTKGILGWTQIKEFKQAVAENDAIKAPYLKKVAAMSGQELLADPGMRNFAESSAKAIFGDNCAGCHGSGGQGAPGLFPNLADDAWLYGGDFDTIVESITDGRQGNMPAHEGELDDAQINKLADFVIAEAQGKGTAEGLALFNEAGCGGCHGEDAKGGAINELGSGAANLTDGIWRFGGSRDEVLRTIRYGVNQEDVPNTRVAIMPAFGGKLSPEEIKMLAVKVHELGGGK
;
A
#
# COMPACT_ATOMS: atom_id res chain seq x y z
N MET A 1 -58.64 7.79 12.11
CA MET A 1 -59.17 8.14 10.76
C MET A 1 -58.43 9.29 10.10
N ILE A 2 -58.19 10.43 10.76
CA ILE A 2 -57.49 11.59 10.14
C ILE A 2 -56.08 11.24 9.62
N ALA A 3 -55.26 10.54 10.40
CA ALA A 3 -53.91 10.15 9.99
C ALA A 3 -53.90 9.23 8.75
N PHE A 4 -54.87 8.32 8.65
CA PHE A 4 -55.04 7.48 7.46
C PHE A 4 -55.35 8.32 6.22
N HIS A 5 -56.23 9.33 6.36
CA HIS A 5 -56.55 10.21 5.27
C HIS A 5 -55.41 11.15 4.87
N ALA A 6 -54.65 11.66 5.84
CA ALA A 6 -53.46 12.46 5.58
C ALA A 6 -52.37 11.65 4.83
N GLY A 7 -52.22 10.36 5.13
CA GLY A 7 -51.26 9.48 4.48
C GLY A 7 -51.49 9.32 2.97
N TRP A 8 -52.71 8.98 2.53
CA TRP A 8 -52.97 8.84 1.09
C TRP A 8 -52.90 10.17 0.34
N ILE A 9 -53.34 11.28 0.97
CA ILE A 9 -53.17 12.63 0.41
C ILE A 9 -51.68 12.92 0.21
N TRP A 10 -50.83 12.59 1.19
CA TRP A 10 -49.38 12.76 1.07
C TRP A 10 -48.78 11.93 -0.06
N CYS A 11 -49.19 10.67 -0.23
CA CYS A 11 -48.74 9.84 -1.36
C CYS A 11 -49.10 10.45 -2.72
N VAL A 12 -50.34 10.92 -2.87
CA VAL A 12 -50.79 11.58 -4.12
C VAL A 12 -49.97 12.84 -4.39
N VAL A 13 -49.76 13.68 -3.37
CA VAL A 13 -48.90 14.87 -3.49
C VAL A 13 -47.48 14.46 -3.88
N TYR A 14 -46.91 13.45 -3.24
CA TYR A 14 -45.56 12.96 -3.53
C TYR A 14 -45.42 12.47 -4.97
N PHE A 15 -46.39 11.74 -5.52
CA PHE A 15 -46.37 11.26 -6.90
C PHE A 15 -46.46 12.38 -7.94
N ILE A 16 -47.07 13.52 -7.59
CA ILE A 16 -47.09 14.73 -8.43
C ILE A 16 -45.74 15.45 -8.36
N LEU A 17 -45.14 15.52 -7.18
CA LEU A 17 -43.89 16.27 -6.94
C LEU A 17 -42.63 15.53 -7.43
N TYR A 18 -42.56 14.22 -7.25
CA TYR A 18 -41.36 13.40 -7.42
C TYR A 18 -41.55 12.26 -8.45
N PRO A 19 -40.46 11.70 -8.98
CA PRO A 19 -40.52 10.46 -9.75
C PRO A 19 -40.98 9.29 -8.87
N ALA A 20 -42.05 8.60 -9.29
CA ALA A 20 -42.68 7.58 -8.45
C ALA A 20 -43.18 6.35 -9.21
N ILE A 21 -43.82 6.54 -10.37
CA ILE A 21 -44.47 5.45 -11.10
C ILE A 21 -43.51 4.96 -12.21
N PRO A 22 -43.09 3.68 -12.19
CA PRO A 22 -42.32 3.10 -13.27
C PRO A 22 -43.22 2.88 -14.50
N LEU A 23 -42.82 3.43 -15.63
CA LEU A 23 -43.34 3.15 -16.97
C LEU A 23 -42.41 2.15 -17.67
N VAL A 24 -42.79 1.70 -18.87
CA VAL A 24 -42.08 0.64 -19.61
C VAL A 24 -40.60 0.99 -19.88
N HIS A 25 -40.28 2.27 -20.07
CA HIS A 25 -38.91 2.71 -20.39
C HIS A 25 -38.38 3.88 -19.52
N GLU A 26 -39.20 4.44 -18.63
CA GLU A 26 -38.80 5.54 -17.75
C GLU A 26 -39.74 5.65 -16.53
N SER A 27 -39.46 6.54 -15.58
CA SER A 27 -40.40 6.88 -14.51
C SER A 27 -41.15 8.18 -14.83
N THR A 28 -42.28 8.42 -14.17
CA THR A 28 -42.80 9.79 -14.02
C THR A 28 -41.68 10.69 -13.49
N LYS A 29 -41.61 11.96 -13.91
CA LYS A 29 -40.53 12.88 -13.48
C LYS A 29 -40.91 13.76 -12.28
N GLY A 30 -42.22 13.87 -12.01
CA GLY A 30 -42.77 14.88 -11.09
C GLY A 30 -42.60 16.31 -11.62
N ILE A 31 -43.22 17.27 -10.95
CA ILE A 31 -43.14 18.70 -11.34
C ILE A 31 -41.85 19.38 -10.87
N LEU A 32 -41.16 18.82 -9.87
CA LEU A 32 -39.92 19.40 -9.34
C LEU A 32 -38.67 19.05 -10.16
N GLY A 33 -38.76 18.06 -11.05
CA GLY A 33 -37.61 17.60 -11.85
C GLY A 33 -36.45 17.06 -11.00
N TRP A 34 -36.74 16.61 -9.77
CA TRP A 34 -35.76 16.02 -8.87
C TRP A 34 -35.43 14.57 -9.29
N THR A 35 -34.16 14.18 -9.17
CA THR A 35 -33.73 12.78 -9.26
C THR A 35 -32.57 12.54 -8.32
N GLN A 36 -32.47 11.33 -7.76
CA GLN A 36 -31.34 10.93 -6.91
C GLN A 36 -29.98 11.11 -7.60
N ILE A 37 -29.91 10.91 -8.92
CA ILE A 37 -28.67 11.06 -9.69
C ILE A 37 -28.29 12.54 -9.81
N LYS A 38 -29.26 13.43 -10.04
CA LYS A 38 -29.03 14.88 -10.09
C LYS A 38 -28.55 15.39 -8.74
N GLU A 39 -29.22 14.99 -7.66
CA GLU A 39 -28.83 15.37 -6.30
C GLU A 39 -27.42 14.87 -5.96
N PHE A 40 -27.13 13.59 -6.25
CA PHE A 40 -25.79 13.02 -6.07
C PHE A 40 -24.71 13.82 -6.82
N LYS A 41 -24.95 14.13 -8.11
CA LYS A 41 -24.01 14.92 -8.91
C LYS A 41 -23.79 16.33 -8.36
N GLN A 42 -24.85 16.97 -7.87
CA GLN A 42 -24.75 18.29 -7.23
C GLN A 42 -23.95 18.21 -5.93
N ALA A 43 -24.24 17.25 -5.06
CA ALA A 43 -23.53 17.05 -3.80
C ALA A 43 -22.04 16.74 -4.01
N VAL A 44 -21.70 15.92 -5.02
CA VAL A 44 -20.30 15.65 -5.39
C VAL A 44 -19.63 16.92 -5.89
N ALA A 45 -20.27 17.68 -6.80
CA ALA A 45 -19.70 18.93 -7.32
C ALA A 45 -19.48 19.99 -6.23
N GLU A 46 -20.39 20.09 -5.26
CA GLU A 46 -20.26 20.97 -4.10
C GLU A 46 -19.07 20.54 -3.22
N ASN A 47 -18.91 19.23 -2.96
CA ASN A 47 -17.78 18.69 -2.20
C ASN A 47 -16.44 18.92 -2.93
N ASP A 48 -16.42 18.69 -4.24
CA ASP A 48 -15.23 18.91 -5.08
C ASP A 48 -14.83 20.40 -5.07
N ALA A 49 -15.80 21.32 -5.11
CA ALA A 49 -15.54 22.75 -4.99
C ALA A 49 -14.96 23.13 -3.62
N ILE A 50 -15.40 22.46 -2.54
CA ILE A 50 -14.86 22.66 -1.18
C ILE A 50 -13.42 22.11 -1.08
N LYS A 51 -13.14 20.96 -1.68
CA LYS A 51 -11.82 20.30 -1.65
C LYS A 51 -10.79 20.95 -2.58
N ALA A 52 -11.23 21.49 -3.73
CA ALA A 52 -10.38 22.07 -4.76
C ALA A 52 -9.29 23.04 -4.24
N PRO A 53 -9.57 24.02 -3.36
CA PRO A 53 -8.51 24.90 -2.84
C PRO A 53 -7.46 24.16 -2.02
N TYR A 54 -7.84 23.11 -1.29
CA TYR A 54 -6.89 22.29 -0.52
C TYR A 54 -6.06 21.40 -1.44
N LEU A 55 -6.68 20.74 -2.42
CA LEU A 55 -5.97 19.92 -3.40
C LEU A 55 -4.96 20.73 -4.21
N LYS A 56 -5.29 21.98 -4.57
CA LYS A 56 -4.32 22.89 -5.20
C LYS A 56 -3.10 23.19 -4.31
N LYS A 57 -3.30 23.30 -2.99
CA LYS A 57 -2.19 23.47 -2.05
C LYS A 57 -1.35 22.19 -1.96
N VAL A 58 -1.98 21.02 -1.85
CA VAL A 58 -1.29 19.72 -1.87
C VAL A 58 -0.44 19.56 -3.14
N ALA A 59 -0.98 19.95 -4.29
CA ALA A 59 -0.26 19.90 -5.56
C ALA A 59 0.97 20.80 -5.56
N ALA A 60 0.85 22.04 -5.04
CA ALA A 60 1.91 23.04 -5.05
C ALA A 60 3.00 22.82 -3.99
N MET A 61 2.68 22.20 -2.86
CA MET A 61 3.62 21.95 -1.78
C MET A 61 4.52 20.73 -2.08
N SER A 62 5.76 20.80 -1.61
CA SER A 62 6.64 19.64 -1.48
C SER A 62 6.15 18.71 -0.35
N GLY A 63 6.62 17.46 -0.36
CA GLY A 63 6.31 16.50 0.70
C GLY A 63 6.70 17.00 2.09
N GLN A 64 7.89 17.58 2.21
CA GLN A 64 8.40 18.13 3.47
C GLN A 64 7.57 19.30 3.99
N GLU A 65 7.17 20.24 3.12
CA GLU A 65 6.30 21.35 3.50
C GLU A 65 4.94 20.85 3.98
N LEU A 66 4.41 19.81 3.33
CA LEU A 66 3.11 19.26 3.65
C LEU A 66 3.09 18.48 4.97
N LEU A 67 4.20 17.80 5.30
CA LEU A 67 4.41 17.16 6.60
C LEU A 67 4.65 18.20 7.72
N ALA A 68 5.31 19.31 7.40
CA ALA A 68 5.64 20.35 8.38
C ALA A 68 4.44 21.24 8.76
N ASP A 69 3.49 21.48 7.86
CA ASP A 69 2.27 22.24 8.14
C ASP A 69 1.21 21.34 8.82
N PRO A 70 0.87 21.56 10.11
CA PRO A 70 -0.08 20.70 10.82
C PRO A 70 -1.49 20.73 10.23
N GLY A 71 -1.91 21.85 9.65
CA GLY A 71 -3.24 21.99 9.06
C GLY A 71 -3.35 21.20 7.75
N MET A 72 -2.32 21.28 6.91
CA MET A 72 -2.27 20.51 5.66
C MET A 72 -2.00 19.03 5.90
N ARG A 73 -1.16 18.68 6.88
CA ARG A 73 -0.93 17.28 7.29
C ARG A 73 -2.22 16.62 7.77
N ASN A 74 -2.97 17.26 8.67
CA ASN A 74 -4.25 16.74 9.15
C ASN A 74 -5.29 16.62 8.02
N PHE A 75 -5.32 17.59 7.10
CA PHE A 75 -6.18 17.51 5.91
C PHE A 75 -5.81 16.30 5.02
N ALA A 76 -4.52 16.11 4.76
CA ALA A 76 -4.02 15.02 3.95
C ALA A 76 -4.29 13.66 4.60
N GLU A 77 -3.98 13.50 5.89
CA GLU A 77 -4.24 12.28 6.66
C GLU A 77 -5.73 11.91 6.66
N SER A 78 -6.60 12.88 6.97
CA SER A 78 -8.05 12.65 7.01
C SER A 78 -8.65 12.30 5.65
N SER A 79 -8.17 12.96 4.58
CA SER A 79 -8.56 12.66 3.20
C SER A 79 -8.05 11.28 2.75
N ALA A 80 -6.81 10.95 3.12
CA ALA A 80 -6.17 9.67 2.81
C ALA A 80 -6.81 8.49 3.56
N LYS A 81 -7.53 8.72 4.66
CA LYS A 81 -8.17 7.64 5.43
C LYS A 81 -9.13 6.81 4.58
N ALA A 82 -9.99 7.46 3.81
CA ALA A 82 -10.93 6.79 2.91
C ALA A 82 -10.17 6.09 1.77
N ILE A 83 -9.26 6.81 1.11
CA ILE A 83 -8.48 6.29 -0.02
C ILE A 83 -7.69 5.04 0.40
N PHE A 84 -7.02 5.09 1.55
CA PHE A 84 -6.28 3.96 2.11
C PHE A 84 -7.20 2.79 2.48
N GLY A 85 -8.38 3.07 3.03
CA GLY A 85 -9.39 2.05 3.33
C GLY A 85 -9.85 1.29 2.09
N ASP A 86 -10.09 2.02 1.00
CA ASP A 86 -10.63 1.46 -0.25
C ASP A 86 -9.56 0.74 -1.08
N ASN A 87 -8.30 1.21 -1.03
CA ASN A 87 -7.26 0.78 -1.98
C ASN A 87 -6.09 0.02 -1.34
N CYS A 88 -5.80 0.21 -0.05
CA CYS A 88 -4.56 -0.26 0.57
C CYS A 88 -4.82 -1.24 1.73
N ALA A 89 -5.86 -1.00 2.52
CA ALA A 89 -6.13 -1.74 3.76
C ALA A 89 -6.41 -3.22 3.56
N GLY A 90 -6.86 -3.63 2.36
CA GLY A 90 -7.06 -5.04 2.02
C GLY A 90 -5.77 -5.87 2.06
N CYS A 91 -4.62 -5.26 1.79
CA CYS A 91 -3.31 -5.91 1.85
C CYS A 91 -2.51 -5.47 3.08
N HIS A 92 -2.46 -4.17 3.35
CA HIS A 92 -1.62 -3.61 4.42
C HIS A 92 -2.32 -3.54 5.78
N GLY A 93 -3.58 -3.95 5.90
CA GLY A 93 -4.37 -3.78 7.12
C GLY A 93 -4.79 -2.33 7.36
N SER A 94 -5.84 -2.12 8.16
CA SER A 94 -6.41 -0.78 8.39
C SER A 94 -5.47 0.19 9.12
N GLY A 95 -4.53 -0.34 9.90
CA GLY A 95 -3.49 0.40 10.61
C GLY A 95 -2.10 0.25 9.99
N GLY A 96 -1.99 -0.28 8.76
CA GLY A 96 -0.70 -0.49 8.10
C GLY A 96 0.12 -1.66 8.64
N GLN A 97 -0.41 -2.47 9.57
CA GLN A 97 0.33 -3.57 10.20
C GLN A 97 0.73 -4.72 9.25
N GLY A 98 0.20 -4.74 8.04
CA GLY A 98 0.43 -5.79 7.06
C GLY A 98 -0.18 -7.13 7.45
N ALA A 99 0.35 -8.19 6.83
CA ALA A 99 0.06 -9.57 7.17
C ALA A 99 1.36 -10.37 7.14
N PRO A 100 1.81 -10.96 8.26
CA PRO A 100 3.04 -11.74 8.31
C PRO A 100 3.08 -12.81 7.22
N GLY A 101 4.20 -12.90 6.50
CA GLY A 101 4.40 -13.86 5.41
C GLY A 101 3.88 -13.40 4.04
N LEU A 102 3.10 -12.31 3.96
CA LEU A 102 2.40 -11.88 2.75
C LEU A 102 2.63 -10.41 2.40
N PHE A 103 2.29 -9.49 3.32
CA PHE A 103 2.30 -8.05 3.08
C PHE A 103 3.14 -7.32 4.12
N PRO A 104 3.93 -6.31 3.70
CA PRO A 104 4.83 -5.60 4.61
C PRO A 104 4.04 -4.77 5.61
N ASN A 105 4.64 -4.59 6.78
CA ASN A 105 4.18 -3.66 7.80
C ASN A 105 4.67 -2.26 7.43
N LEU A 106 3.74 -1.34 7.23
CA LEU A 106 4.00 0.07 6.94
C LEU A 106 4.12 0.92 8.21
N ALA A 107 3.84 0.32 9.39
CA ALA A 107 3.85 0.99 10.68
C ALA A 107 5.14 0.72 11.49
N ASP A 108 6.17 0.13 10.88
CA ASP A 108 7.49 -0.02 11.47
C ASP A 108 8.55 0.82 10.74
N ASP A 109 9.79 0.76 11.25
CA ASP A 109 10.92 1.52 10.74
C ASP A 109 11.73 0.76 9.66
N ALA A 110 11.24 -0.40 9.19
CA ALA A 110 11.95 -1.33 8.30
C ALA A 110 11.47 -1.17 6.85
N TRP A 111 12.09 -0.24 6.13
CA TRP A 111 11.74 0.08 4.75
C TRP A 111 12.63 -0.64 3.73
N LEU A 112 12.02 -1.46 2.87
CA LEU A 112 12.74 -2.19 1.81
C LEU A 112 13.24 -1.29 0.67
N TYR A 113 12.44 -0.29 0.30
CA TYR A 113 12.74 0.60 -0.83
C TYR A 113 13.18 2.00 -0.40
N GLY A 114 13.07 2.32 0.90
CA GLY A 114 13.23 3.66 1.47
C GLY A 114 11.92 4.17 2.09
N GLY A 115 12.05 4.91 3.19
CA GLY A 115 10.93 5.46 3.96
C GLY A 115 10.68 6.95 3.74
N ASP A 116 11.52 7.60 2.94
CA ASP A 116 11.37 9.02 2.65
C ASP A 116 10.11 9.27 1.81
N PHE A 117 9.57 10.48 1.95
CA PHE A 117 8.30 10.83 1.34
C PHE A 117 8.27 10.62 -0.18
N ASP A 118 9.34 10.99 -0.89
CA ASP A 118 9.38 10.91 -2.34
C ASP A 118 9.46 9.45 -2.81
N THR A 119 10.23 8.61 -2.11
CA THR A 119 10.27 7.16 -2.36
C THR A 119 8.94 6.48 -2.08
N ILE A 120 8.19 6.92 -1.06
CA ILE A 120 6.83 6.41 -0.80
C ILE A 120 5.89 6.81 -1.95
N VAL A 121 5.94 8.06 -2.40
CA VAL A 121 5.16 8.54 -3.56
C VAL A 121 5.48 7.72 -4.81
N GLU A 122 6.77 7.50 -5.10
CA GLU A 122 7.21 6.68 -6.23
C GLU A 122 6.68 5.24 -6.09
N SER A 123 6.83 4.63 -4.91
CA SER A 123 6.35 3.27 -4.65
C SER A 123 4.85 3.14 -4.89
N ILE A 124 4.04 4.12 -4.45
CA ILE A 124 2.59 4.12 -4.68
C ILE A 124 2.27 4.36 -6.17
N THR A 125 3.01 5.24 -6.82
CA THR A 125 2.76 5.63 -8.22
C THR A 125 3.09 4.49 -9.17
N ASP A 126 4.33 3.99 -9.12
CA ASP A 126 4.88 3.06 -10.10
C ASP A 126 4.76 1.60 -9.66
N GLY A 127 4.40 1.36 -8.41
CA GLY A 127 4.40 0.03 -7.81
C GLY A 127 5.81 -0.43 -7.46
N ARG A 128 5.92 -1.58 -6.80
CA ARG A 128 7.20 -2.22 -6.47
C ARG A 128 7.11 -3.73 -6.65
N GLN A 129 8.16 -4.34 -7.19
CA GLN A 129 8.24 -5.78 -7.36
C GLN A 129 9.61 -6.27 -6.90
N GLY A 130 9.63 -7.08 -5.85
CA GLY A 130 10.86 -7.72 -5.41
C GLY A 130 11.27 -8.83 -6.38
N ASN A 131 12.55 -9.11 -6.52
CA ASN A 131 13.01 -10.24 -7.32
C ASN A 131 14.19 -10.91 -6.61
N MET A 132 13.95 -12.12 -6.10
CA MET A 132 15.00 -12.94 -5.50
C MET A 132 15.05 -14.25 -6.27
N PRO A 133 16.16 -14.57 -6.95
CA PRO A 133 16.28 -15.81 -7.71
C PRO A 133 16.11 -17.04 -6.81
N ALA A 134 15.58 -18.11 -7.40
CA ALA A 134 15.55 -19.41 -6.74
C ALA A 134 16.94 -20.02 -6.80
N HIS A 135 17.49 -20.43 -5.64
CA HIS A 135 18.80 -21.06 -5.59
C HIS A 135 18.73 -22.60 -5.58
N GLU A 136 17.54 -23.18 -5.60
CA GLU A 136 17.37 -24.62 -5.78
C GLU A 136 17.94 -25.06 -7.15
N GLY A 137 18.90 -25.97 -7.12
CA GLY A 137 19.59 -26.45 -8.32
C GLY A 137 20.85 -25.66 -8.69
N GLU A 138 21.03 -24.45 -8.18
CA GLU A 138 22.28 -23.68 -8.29
C GLU A 138 23.22 -23.94 -7.10
N LEU A 139 22.65 -23.98 -5.89
CA LEU A 139 23.34 -24.28 -4.65
C LEU A 139 22.95 -25.67 -4.15
N ASP A 140 23.89 -26.36 -3.52
CA ASP A 140 23.58 -27.62 -2.85
C ASP A 140 22.82 -27.40 -1.53
N ASP A 141 22.19 -28.47 -1.03
CA ASP A 141 21.41 -28.41 0.21
C ASP A 141 22.25 -27.96 1.42
N ALA A 142 23.53 -28.31 1.47
CA ALA A 142 24.40 -27.95 2.58
C ALA A 142 24.74 -26.45 2.55
N GLN A 143 24.97 -25.88 1.37
CA GLN A 143 25.19 -24.47 1.15
C GLN A 143 23.94 -23.66 1.54
N ILE A 144 22.75 -24.08 1.07
CA ILE A 144 21.49 -23.40 1.40
C ILE A 144 21.23 -23.42 2.91
N ASN A 145 21.48 -24.55 3.57
CA ASN A 145 21.33 -24.65 5.03
C ASN A 145 22.31 -23.72 5.77
N LYS A 146 23.58 -23.68 5.35
CA LYS A 146 24.59 -22.79 5.95
C LYS A 146 24.24 -21.31 5.75
N LEU A 147 23.74 -20.94 4.57
CA LEU A 147 23.28 -19.58 4.29
C LEU A 147 22.10 -19.20 5.19
N ALA A 148 21.09 -20.08 5.32
CA ALA A 148 19.95 -19.84 6.20
C ALA A 148 20.38 -19.68 7.66
N ASP A 149 21.28 -20.55 8.14
CA ASP A 149 21.82 -20.48 9.50
C ASP A 149 22.62 -19.18 9.70
N PHE A 150 23.38 -18.75 8.69
CA PHE A 150 24.10 -17.47 8.71
C PHE A 150 23.14 -16.28 8.82
N VAL A 151 22.12 -16.13 7.95
CA VAL A 151 21.26 -14.92 8.02
C VAL A 151 20.45 -14.87 9.32
N ILE A 152 20.06 -16.02 9.88
CA ILE A 152 19.42 -16.08 11.20
C ILE A 152 20.39 -15.68 12.31
N ALA A 153 21.65 -16.11 12.24
CA ALA A 153 22.68 -15.72 13.19
C ALA A 153 23.02 -14.23 13.06
N GLU A 154 23.11 -13.71 11.85
CA GLU A 154 23.38 -12.30 11.53
C GLU A 154 22.30 -11.39 12.12
N ALA A 155 21.02 -11.73 11.93
CA ALA A 155 19.90 -11.02 12.54
C ALA A 155 19.93 -11.01 14.09
N GLN A 156 20.66 -11.93 14.71
CA GLN A 156 20.87 -12.00 16.16
C GLN A 156 22.18 -11.34 16.62
N GLY A 157 22.94 -10.72 15.71
CA GLY A 157 24.26 -10.17 15.98
C GLY A 157 25.32 -11.24 16.28
N LYS A 158 25.10 -12.48 15.81
CA LYS A 158 25.97 -13.65 16.00
C LYS A 158 26.53 -14.20 14.69
N GLY A 159 26.42 -13.46 13.59
CA GLY A 159 27.01 -13.87 12.33
C GLY A 159 28.53 -13.97 12.43
N THR A 160 29.10 -14.87 11.63
CA THR A 160 30.54 -15.11 11.61
C THR A 160 31.13 -14.56 10.32
N ALA A 161 32.42 -14.20 10.35
CA ALA A 161 33.12 -13.73 9.16
C ALA A 161 33.14 -14.80 8.06
N GLU A 162 33.22 -16.08 8.44
CA GLU A 162 33.15 -17.21 7.51
C GLU A 162 31.76 -17.34 6.87
N GLY A 163 30.68 -17.07 7.63
CA GLY A 163 29.32 -17.08 7.10
C GLY A 163 29.08 -15.92 6.12
N LEU A 164 29.61 -14.74 6.43
CA LEU A 164 29.54 -13.58 5.54
C LEU A 164 30.34 -13.78 4.25
N ALA A 165 31.50 -14.45 4.34
CA ALA A 165 32.27 -14.84 3.17
C ALA A 165 31.48 -15.81 2.27
N LEU A 166 30.83 -16.82 2.85
CA LEU A 166 29.96 -17.74 2.10
C LEU A 166 28.77 -17.00 1.46
N PHE A 167 28.16 -16.07 2.18
CA PHE A 167 27.05 -15.24 1.69
C PHE A 167 27.45 -14.40 0.48
N ASN A 168 28.63 -13.78 0.52
CA ASN A 168 29.16 -12.99 -0.59
C ASN A 168 29.62 -13.88 -1.75
N GLU A 169 30.22 -15.05 -1.48
CA GLU A 169 30.60 -16.03 -2.50
C GLU A 169 29.39 -16.60 -3.24
N ALA A 170 28.28 -16.83 -2.54
CA ALA A 170 27.00 -17.23 -3.12
C ALA A 170 26.30 -16.11 -3.91
N GLY A 171 26.89 -14.91 -3.99
CA GLY A 171 26.36 -13.77 -4.72
C GLY A 171 25.26 -13.00 -3.99
N CYS A 172 24.90 -13.38 -2.75
CA CYS A 172 23.82 -12.74 -2.00
C CYS A 172 24.13 -11.26 -1.70
N GLY A 173 25.41 -10.94 -1.47
CA GLY A 173 25.88 -9.57 -1.23
C GLY A 173 25.66 -8.61 -2.40
N GLY A 174 25.52 -9.13 -3.63
CA GLY A 174 25.24 -8.30 -4.81
C GLY A 174 23.88 -7.59 -4.73
N CYS A 175 22.92 -8.17 -4.02
CA CYS A 175 21.58 -7.58 -3.82
C CYS A 175 21.36 -7.10 -2.39
N HIS A 176 21.83 -7.85 -1.39
CA HIS A 176 21.61 -7.59 0.03
C HIS A 176 22.76 -6.80 0.69
N GLY A 177 23.74 -6.32 -0.08
CA GLY A 177 24.91 -5.61 0.42
C GLY A 177 25.98 -6.58 0.97
N GLU A 178 27.24 -6.19 0.85
CA GLU A 178 28.37 -7.01 1.33
C GLU A 178 28.39 -7.20 2.85
N ASP A 179 27.63 -6.39 3.59
CA ASP A 179 27.44 -6.45 5.03
C ASP A 179 26.04 -6.96 5.42
N ALA A 180 25.29 -7.52 4.47
CA ALA A 180 23.94 -8.04 4.64
C ALA A 180 22.90 -7.03 5.17
N LYS A 181 23.23 -5.72 5.21
CA LYS A 181 22.31 -4.68 5.68
C LYS A 181 21.20 -4.33 4.69
N GLY A 182 21.18 -4.98 3.54
CA GLY A 182 20.34 -4.58 2.43
C GLY A 182 20.84 -3.27 1.83
N GLY A 183 20.12 -2.79 0.84
CA GLY A 183 20.42 -1.51 0.21
C GLY A 183 19.17 -0.95 -0.43
N ALA A 184 18.58 0.05 0.20
CA ALA A 184 17.95 1.11 -0.57
C ALA A 184 19.10 1.92 -1.18
N ILE A 185 19.10 2.10 -2.51
CA ILE A 185 20.06 2.83 -3.38
C ILE A 185 21.13 1.91 -4.02
N ASN A 186 21.13 1.60 -5.33
CA ASN A 186 21.17 2.49 -6.51
C ASN A 186 20.56 1.84 -7.77
N GLU A 187 20.18 2.66 -8.77
CA GLU A 187 19.74 2.46 -10.19
C GLU A 187 18.90 1.22 -10.61
N LEU A 188 18.72 0.22 -9.75
CA LEU A 188 18.10 -1.08 -10.04
C LEU A 188 17.10 -1.55 -8.96
N GLY A 189 16.77 -0.72 -7.96
CA GLY A 189 15.59 -0.91 -7.12
C GLY A 189 15.42 -2.30 -6.51
N SER A 190 16.49 -2.90 -5.95
CA SER A 190 16.46 -4.32 -5.56
C SER A 190 15.39 -4.64 -4.50
N GLY A 191 15.03 -3.66 -3.65
CA GLY A 191 14.08 -3.86 -2.55
C GLY A 191 14.53 -4.98 -1.60
N ALA A 192 15.84 -5.26 -1.59
CA ALA A 192 16.41 -6.37 -0.86
C ALA A 192 16.35 -6.09 0.64
N ALA A 193 15.82 -7.05 1.39
CA ALA A 193 15.63 -6.90 2.82
C ALA A 193 16.97 -6.76 3.55
N ASN A 194 16.97 -5.92 4.58
CA ASN A 194 18.02 -5.90 5.59
C ASN A 194 18.00 -7.23 6.37
N LEU A 195 19.07 -8.01 6.29
CA LEU A 195 19.15 -9.31 6.96
C LEU A 195 19.73 -9.21 8.38
N THR A 196 20.04 -7.99 8.85
CA THR A 196 20.65 -7.76 10.17
C THR A 196 19.64 -7.37 11.26
N ASP A 197 18.41 -6.95 10.91
CA ASP A 197 17.42 -6.45 11.87
C ASP A 197 16.38 -7.49 12.32
N GLY A 198 16.26 -8.61 11.60
CA GLY A 198 15.26 -9.65 11.88
C GLY A 198 13.80 -9.24 11.65
N ILE A 199 13.54 -8.08 11.04
CA ILE A 199 12.20 -7.57 10.73
C ILE A 199 11.90 -7.89 9.27
N TRP A 200 11.41 -9.10 9.01
CA TRP A 200 11.20 -9.59 7.64
C TRP A 200 9.76 -9.87 7.30
N ARG A 201 9.38 -9.45 6.09
CA ARG A 201 8.05 -9.70 5.52
C ARG A 201 7.68 -11.18 5.47
N PHE A 202 8.64 -12.05 5.15
CA PHE A 202 8.42 -13.49 5.01
C PHE A 202 8.69 -14.28 6.29
N GLY A 203 8.80 -13.62 7.45
CA GLY A 203 9.10 -14.29 8.72
C GLY A 203 10.55 -14.74 8.86
N GLY A 204 10.99 -14.90 10.12
CA GLY A 204 12.37 -15.25 10.47
C GLY A 204 12.56 -16.67 10.98
N SER A 205 11.56 -17.55 10.85
CA SER A 205 11.75 -18.96 11.19
C SER A 205 12.70 -19.61 10.19
N ARG A 206 13.44 -20.63 10.64
CA ARG A 206 14.40 -21.32 9.79
C ARG A 206 13.78 -21.88 8.51
N ASP A 207 12.58 -22.42 8.61
CA ASP A 207 11.86 -22.98 7.47
C ASP A 207 11.40 -21.89 6.49
N GLU A 208 10.97 -20.72 6.99
CA GLU A 208 10.57 -19.58 6.16
C GLU A 208 11.77 -19.01 5.39
N VAL A 209 12.93 -18.89 6.05
CA VAL A 209 14.20 -18.44 5.44
C VAL A 209 14.65 -19.44 4.37
N LEU A 210 14.69 -20.74 4.71
CA LEU A 210 15.04 -21.79 3.75
C LEU A 210 14.13 -21.79 2.52
N ARG A 211 12.82 -21.67 2.73
CA ARG A 211 11.85 -21.60 1.63
C ARG A 211 12.15 -20.43 0.70
N THR A 212 12.49 -19.28 1.26
CA THR A 212 12.78 -18.07 0.49
C THR A 212 14.08 -18.21 -0.31
N ILE A 213 15.14 -18.79 0.28
CA ILE A 213 16.41 -19.05 -0.42
C ILE A 213 16.21 -20.11 -1.52
N ARG A 214 15.47 -21.19 -1.25
CA ARG A 214 15.26 -22.29 -2.21
C ARG A 214 14.44 -21.87 -3.41
N TYR A 215 13.26 -21.29 -3.17
CA TYR A 215 12.26 -21.05 -4.22
C TYR A 215 12.19 -19.58 -4.68
N GLY A 216 12.97 -18.71 -4.06
CA GLY A 216 13.04 -17.30 -4.42
C GLY A 216 11.73 -16.51 -4.20
N VAL A 217 11.69 -15.34 -4.81
CA VAL A 217 10.59 -14.38 -4.78
C VAL A 217 10.27 -13.96 -6.22
N ASN A 218 9.00 -14.05 -6.59
CA ASN A 218 8.45 -13.75 -7.90
C ASN A 218 9.12 -14.52 -9.05
N GLN A 219 9.51 -15.78 -8.81
CA GLN A 219 10.14 -16.63 -9.82
C GLN A 219 9.08 -17.31 -10.71
N GLU A 220 9.21 -17.16 -12.03
CA GLU A 220 8.38 -17.88 -12.98
C GLU A 220 8.68 -19.39 -12.90
N ASP A 221 7.65 -20.22 -13.03
CA ASP A 221 7.74 -21.68 -13.07
C ASP A 221 8.38 -22.39 -11.85
N VAL A 222 8.66 -21.68 -10.74
CA VAL A 222 9.14 -22.28 -9.49
C VAL A 222 7.97 -22.50 -8.52
N PRO A 223 7.57 -23.76 -8.26
CA PRO A 223 6.55 -24.05 -7.27
C PRO A 223 6.98 -23.53 -5.89
N ASN A 224 6.04 -22.93 -5.14
CA ASN A 224 6.26 -22.38 -3.80
C ASN A 224 7.07 -21.09 -3.69
N THR A 225 7.46 -20.47 -4.82
CA THR A 225 8.04 -19.12 -4.82
C THR A 225 7.16 -18.15 -4.05
N ARG A 226 7.77 -17.19 -3.37
CA ARG A 226 7.04 -16.15 -2.65
C ARG A 226 6.53 -15.09 -3.63
N VAL A 227 5.42 -14.43 -3.30
CA VAL A 227 4.88 -13.34 -4.14
C VAL A 227 5.08 -11.99 -3.47
N ALA A 228 5.86 -11.10 -4.08
CA ALA A 228 6.17 -9.76 -3.59
C ALA A 228 5.84 -8.68 -4.63
N ILE A 229 4.56 -8.41 -4.82
CA ILE A 229 4.09 -7.42 -5.80
C ILE A 229 3.23 -6.39 -5.07
N MET A 230 3.65 -5.13 -5.17
CA MET A 230 2.88 -3.96 -4.81
C MET A 230 2.45 -3.28 -6.12
N PRO A 231 1.14 -3.30 -6.44
CA PRO A 231 0.66 -2.82 -7.73
C PRO A 231 0.79 -1.30 -7.84
N ALA A 232 1.00 -0.82 -9.07
CA ALA A 232 0.98 0.60 -9.37
C ALA A 232 -0.43 1.20 -9.19
N PHE A 233 -0.48 2.38 -8.56
CA PHE A 233 -1.69 3.20 -8.45
C PHE A 233 -1.65 4.46 -9.32
N GLY A 234 -0.54 4.72 -10.01
CA GLY A 234 -0.46 5.72 -11.06
C GLY A 234 -1.56 5.51 -12.11
N GLY A 235 -2.30 6.58 -12.42
CA GLY A 235 -3.43 6.54 -13.34
C GLY A 235 -4.74 6.00 -12.75
N LYS A 236 -4.71 5.33 -11.59
CA LYS A 236 -5.93 4.99 -10.81
C LYS A 236 -6.26 6.07 -9.79
N LEU A 237 -5.23 6.65 -9.18
CA LEU A 237 -5.33 7.75 -8.22
C LEU A 237 -4.69 9.01 -8.81
N SER A 238 -5.19 10.18 -8.40
CA SER A 238 -4.59 11.46 -8.77
C SER A 238 -3.23 11.65 -8.06
N PRO A 239 -2.32 12.47 -8.60
CA PRO A 239 -1.06 12.80 -7.92
C PRO A 239 -1.26 13.38 -6.52
N GLU A 240 -2.31 14.17 -6.32
CA GLU A 240 -2.68 14.74 -5.02
C GLU A 240 -3.16 13.65 -4.05
N GLU A 241 -3.95 12.69 -4.52
CA GLU A 241 -4.39 11.54 -3.72
C GLU A 241 -3.20 10.68 -3.29
N ILE A 242 -2.25 10.43 -4.19
CA ILE A 242 -1.02 9.69 -3.90
C ILE A 242 -0.16 10.45 -2.89
N LYS A 243 0.02 11.77 -3.05
CA LYS A 243 0.72 12.61 -2.06
C LYS A 243 0.06 12.53 -0.68
N MET A 244 -1.27 12.59 -0.61
CA MET A 244 -1.98 12.48 0.66
C MET A 244 -1.85 11.08 1.28
N LEU A 245 -1.86 10.02 0.47
CA LEU A 245 -1.57 8.66 0.94
C LEU A 245 -0.15 8.55 1.49
N ALA A 246 0.84 9.16 0.83
CA ALA A 246 2.22 9.17 1.28
C ALA A 246 2.37 9.82 2.66
N VAL A 247 1.63 10.90 2.95
CA VAL A 247 1.57 11.48 4.31
C VAL A 247 1.12 10.45 5.33
N LYS A 248 -0.02 9.80 5.08
CA LYS A 248 -0.57 8.81 6.00
C LYS A 248 0.39 7.66 6.23
N VAL A 249 1.02 7.15 5.16
CA VAL A 249 1.99 6.05 5.26
C VAL A 249 3.23 6.48 6.04
N HIS A 250 3.74 7.69 5.78
CA HIS A 250 4.86 8.28 6.51
C HIS A 250 4.54 8.49 8.00
N GLU A 251 3.31 8.84 8.36
CA GLU A 251 2.87 8.94 9.76
C GLU A 251 2.75 7.60 10.48
N LEU A 252 2.52 6.50 9.74
CA LEU A 252 2.46 5.16 10.34
C LEU A 252 3.84 4.65 10.75
N GLY A 253 4.84 4.77 9.87
CA GLY A 253 6.18 4.17 10.02
C GLY A 253 7.25 5.11 10.54
N GLY A 254 6.89 6.12 11.33
CA GLY A 254 7.86 6.95 12.08
C GLY A 254 8.65 7.98 11.26
N GLY A 255 8.45 8.06 9.94
CA GLY A 255 8.92 9.16 9.10
C GLY A 255 10.43 9.37 9.04
N LYS A 256 11.16 8.40 8.51
CA LYS A 256 12.58 8.56 8.17
C LYS A 256 12.77 9.29 6.85
#